data_AF-A0AAV2BV21-F1
#
_entry.id   AF-A0AAV2BV21-F1
#
_cell.length_a   1.000
_cell.length_b   1.000
_cell.length_c   1.000
_cell.angle_alpha   90.00
_cell.angle_beta   90.00
_cell.angle_gamma   90.00
#
_symmetry.space_group_name_H-M   'P 1'
#
loop_
_entity.id
_entity.type
_entity.pdbx_description
1 polymer ?
#
loop_
_entity_poly.entity_id
_entity_poly.type
_entity_poly.pdbx_seq_one_letter_code
_entity_poly.pdbx_strand_id
1 'polypeptide(L)'
;MAFLGRSKKVDLQCLAEELGETVTKDMKVVDLKKKILGSTEYEEEFVKELLERIVNEREEEIKRQNELESRSLRFDIDSSEFCG
;
A
#
# COMPACT_ATOMS: atom_id res chain seq x y z
N MET A 1 14.07 -8.37 -11.55
CA MET A 1 13.30 -7.39 -10.74
C MET A 1 13.14 -7.85 -9.29
N ALA A 2 13.94 -7.30 -8.37
CA ALA A 2 13.91 -7.71 -6.95
C ALA A 2 12.78 -7.07 -6.12
N PHE A 3 12.14 -6.00 -6.62
CA PHE A 3 11.16 -5.22 -5.87
C PHE A 3 9.81 -5.95 -5.73
N LEU A 4 9.30 -6.58 -6.81
CA LEU A 4 8.13 -7.45 -6.76
C LEU A 4 8.30 -8.62 -5.76
N GLY A 5 9.55 -9.03 -5.53
CA GLY A 5 9.94 -10.03 -4.53
C GLY A 5 9.45 -9.73 -3.12
N ARG A 6 9.48 -8.45 -2.71
CA ARG A 6 9.19 -8.00 -1.35
C ARG A 6 7.78 -7.42 -1.17
N SER A 7 7.08 -7.15 -2.27
CA SER A 7 5.70 -6.63 -2.28
C SER A 7 4.70 -7.64 -1.72
N LYS A 8 3.64 -7.16 -1.05
CA LYS A 8 2.58 -8.04 -0.53
C LYS A 8 1.70 -8.55 -1.68
N LYS A 9 1.00 -9.66 -1.46
CA LYS A 9 0.05 -10.23 -2.45
C LYS A 9 -0.98 -9.19 -2.90
N VAL A 10 -1.51 -8.41 -1.96
CA VAL A 10 -2.49 -7.35 -2.21
C VAL A 10 -1.93 -6.24 -3.10
N ASP A 11 -0.68 -5.82 -2.86
CA ASP A 11 -0.04 -4.77 -3.66
C ASP A 11 0.19 -5.28 -5.10
N LEU A 12 0.60 -6.54 -5.26
CA LEU A 12 0.77 -7.17 -6.57
C LEU A 12 -0.55 -7.38 -7.32
N GLN A 13 -1.65 -7.61 -6.60
CA GLN A 13 -2.97 -7.71 -7.24
C GLN A 13 -3.40 -6.36 -7.81
N CYS A 14 -3.33 -5.32 -6.98
CA CYS A 14 -3.67 -3.96 -7.38
C CYS A 14 -2.81 -3.49 -8.57
N LEU A 15 -1.52 -3.83 -8.54
CA LEU A 15 -0.59 -3.47 -9.61
C LEU A 15 -0.88 -4.19 -10.94
N ALA A 16 -1.33 -5.45 -10.88
CA ALA A 16 -1.79 -6.15 -12.07
C ALA A 16 -3.12 -5.57 -12.59
N GLU A 17 -4.05 -5.19 -11.72
CA GLU A 17 -5.30 -4.51 -12.11
C GLU A 17 -5.03 -3.17 -12.81
N GLU A 18 -4.10 -2.36 -12.29
CA GLU A 18 -3.67 -1.09 -12.89
C GLU A 18 -3.02 -1.26 -14.27
N LEU A 19 -2.31 -2.37 -14.49
CA LEU A 19 -1.76 -2.74 -15.79
C LEU A 19 -2.82 -3.32 -16.75
N GLY A 20 -4.10 -3.33 -16.36
CA GLY A 20 -5.19 -3.89 -17.16
C GLY A 20 -5.19 -5.42 -17.21
N GLU A 21 -4.38 -6.09 -16.39
CA GLU A 21 -4.36 -7.54 -16.31
C GLU A 21 -5.54 -8.06 -15.49
N THR A 22 -6.14 -9.16 -15.93
CA THR A 22 -7.19 -9.82 -15.14
C THR A 22 -6.57 -10.52 -13.95
N VAL A 23 -7.01 -10.13 -12.75
CA VAL A 23 -6.48 -10.62 -11.48
C VAL A 23 -7.57 -11.32 -10.69
N THR A 24 -7.25 -12.52 -10.18
CA THR A 24 -8.20 -13.32 -9.39
C THR A 24 -7.71 -13.48 -7.96
N LYS A 25 -8.64 -13.52 -7.00
CA LYS A 25 -8.34 -13.75 -5.58
C LYS A 25 -7.55 -15.04 -5.34
N ASP A 26 -7.88 -16.10 -6.09
CA ASP A 26 -7.24 -17.42 -6.02
C ASP A 26 -5.86 -17.48 -6.67
N MET A 27 -5.45 -16.43 -7.37
CA MET A 27 -4.18 -16.38 -8.07
C MET A 27 -3.01 -16.34 -7.08
N LYS A 28 -1.94 -17.08 -7.38
CA LYS A 28 -0.73 -17.12 -6.54
C LYS A 28 0.15 -15.91 -6.81
N VAL A 29 0.92 -15.52 -5.80
CA VAL A 29 1.90 -14.42 -5.89
C VAL A 29 2.87 -14.62 -7.06
N VAL A 30 3.27 -15.85 -7.33
CA VAL A 30 4.15 -16.19 -8.47
C VAL A 30 3.48 -15.96 -9.82
N ASP A 31 2.18 -16.26 -9.95
CA ASP A 31 1.43 -16.08 -11.20
C ASP A 31 1.12 -14.59 -11.45
N LEU A 32 0.82 -13.84 -10.39
CA LEU A 32 0.67 -12.38 -10.45
C LEU A 32 1.93 -11.71 -10.99
N LYS A 33 3.09 -12.08 -10.44
CA LYS A 33 4.38 -11.58 -10.90
C LYS A 33 4.62 -11.91 -12.37
N LYS A 34 4.30 -13.12 -12.81
CA LYS A 34 4.45 -13.52 -14.20
C LYS A 34 3.54 -12.74 -15.15
N LYS A 35 2.30 -12.45 -14.73
CA LYS A 35 1.39 -11.60 -15.50
C LYS A 35 1.96 -10.20 -15.68
N ILE A 36 2.30 -9.55 -14.58
CA ILE A 36 2.91 -8.21 -14.58
C ILE A 36 4.13 -8.17 -15.49
N LEU A 37 5.06 -9.12 -15.33
CA LEU A 37 6.29 -9.19 -16.14
C LEU A 37 6.06 -9.59 -17.61
N GLY A 38 4.91 -10.19 -17.91
CA GLY A 38 4.54 -10.64 -19.24
C GLY A 38 3.69 -9.63 -20.02
N SER A 39 3.19 -8.58 -19.36
CA SER A 39 2.43 -7.53 -20.00
C SER A 39 3.31 -6.73 -20.97
N THR A 40 2.78 -6.42 -22.15
CA THR A 40 3.49 -5.57 -23.12
C THR A 40 3.64 -4.13 -22.65
N GLU A 41 2.83 -3.73 -21.68
CA GLU A 41 2.86 -2.40 -21.02
C GLU A 41 3.72 -2.42 -19.74
N TYR A 42 4.43 -3.51 -19.48
CA TYR A 42 5.33 -3.59 -18.34
C TYR A 42 6.53 -2.67 -18.52
N GLU A 43 6.55 -1.58 -17.77
CA GLU A 43 7.67 -0.66 -17.69
C GLU A 43 8.19 -0.61 -16.24
N GLU A 44 9.51 -0.83 -16.07
CA GLU A 44 10.09 -1.00 -14.73
C GLU A 44 9.93 0.26 -13.87
N GLU A 45 10.11 1.44 -14.45
CA GLU A 45 9.91 2.72 -13.74
C GLU A 45 8.44 2.95 -13.39
N PHE A 46 7.53 2.76 -14.34
CA PHE A 46 6.09 2.90 -14.12
C PHE A 46 5.57 1.95 -13.03
N VAL A 47 5.97 0.67 -13.09
CA VAL A 47 5.58 -0.35 -12.12
C VAL A 47 6.19 -0.07 -10.75
N LYS A 48 7.40 0.48 -10.70
CA LYS A 48 8.02 0.92 -9.45
C LYS A 48 7.24 2.11 -8.85
N GLU A 49 6.92 3.13 -9.64
CA GLU A 49 6.15 4.29 -9.20
C GLU A 49 4.74 3.91 -8.74
N LEU A 50 4.04 3.06 -9.48
CA LEU A 50 2.73 2.51 -9.09
C LEU A 50 2.80 1.80 -7.74
N LEU A 51 3.78 0.92 -7.56
CA LEU A 51 3.95 0.20 -6.31
C LEU A 51 4.25 1.15 -5.15
N GLU A 52 5.14 2.12 -5.38
CA GLU A 52 5.51 3.12 -4.37
C GLU A 52 4.31 3.97 -3.98
N ARG A 53 3.48 4.38 -4.95
CA ARG A 53 2.23 5.11 -4.71
C ARG A 53 1.22 4.30 -3.90
N ILE A 54 1.00 3.02 -4.24
CA ILE A 54 0.09 2.13 -3.50
C ILE A 54 0.56 1.96 -2.05
N VAL A 55 1.86 1.74 -1.84
CA VAL A 55 2.43 1.60 -0.50
C VAL A 55 2.31 2.92 0.28
N ASN A 56 2.67 4.03 -0.35
CA ASN A 56 2.65 5.35 0.27
C ASN A 56 1.23 5.78 0.65
N GLU A 57 0.23 5.55 -0.20
CA GLU A 57 -1.17 5.87 0.10
C GLU A 57 -1.69 5.10 1.32
N ARG A 58 -1.29 3.82 1.47
CA ARG A 58 -1.62 3.02 2.67
C ARG A 58 -0.88 3.51 3.91
N GLU A 59 0.40 3.84 3.79
CA GLU A 59 1.18 4.36 4.92
C GLU A 59 0.66 5.73 5.36
N GLU A 60 0.31 6.62 4.43
CA GLU A 60 -0.25 7.93 4.73
C GLU A 60 -1.61 7.83 5.42
N GLU A 61 -2.49 6.92 4.99
CA GLU A 61 -3.77 6.71 5.66
C GLU A 61 -3.58 6.20 7.09
N ILE A 62 -2.71 5.20 7.28
CA ILE A 62 -2.39 4.68 8.62
C ILE A 62 -1.77 5.78 9.48
N LYS A 63 -0.83 6.55 8.93
CA LYS A 63 -0.16 7.64 9.65
C LYS A 63 -1.14 8.73 10.05
N ARG A 64 -2.05 9.14 9.16
CA ARG A 64 -3.10 10.12 9.45
C ARG A 64 -4.04 9.61 10.55
N GLN A 65 -4.42 8.34 10.49
CA GLN A 65 -5.27 7.72 11.51
C GLN A 65 -4.56 7.66 12.86
N ASN A 66 -3.28 7.29 12.87
CA ASN A 66 -2.45 7.21 14.06
C ASN A 66 -2.16 8.60 14.67
N GLU A 67 -1.97 9.63 13.83
CA GLU A 67 -1.83 11.02 14.28
C GLU A 67 -3.13 11.56 14.89
N LEU A 68 -4.29 11.23 14.32
CA LEU A 68 -5.59 11.59 14.89
C LEU A 68 -5.82 10.91 16.25
N GLU A 69 -5.51 9.63 16.35
CA GLU A 69 -5.62 8.86 17.60
C GLU A 69 -4.65 9.41 18.67
N SER A 70 -3.40 9.67 18.28
CA SER A 70 -2.38 10.27 19.16
C SER A 70 -2.76 11.69 19.61
N ARG A 71 -3.44 12.47 18.75
CA ARG A 71 -3.92 13.81 19.11
C ARG A 71 -5.15 13.76 20.02
N SER A 72 -6.01 12.75 19.88
CA SER A 72 -7.16 12.55 20.76
C SER A 72 -6.72 12.25 22.20
N LEU A 73 -5.70 11.41 22.39
CA LEU A 73 -5.11 11.08 23.70
C LEU A 73 -4.50 12.29 24.44
N ARG A 74 -4.20 13.39 23.74
CA ARG A 74 -3.58 14.58 24.33
C ARG A 74 -4.60 15.51 24.99
N PHE A 75 -5.84 15.55 24.50
CA PHE A 75 -6.88 16.44 25.02
C PHE A 75 -7.38 16.02 26.42
N ASP A 76 -7.31 14.73 26.76
CA ASP A 76 -7.75 14.23 28.07
C ASP A 76 -6.77 14.59 29.21
N ILE A 77 -5.49 14.82 28.91
CA ILE A 77 -4.48 15.13 29.94
C ILE A 77 -4.63 16.58 30.42
N ASP A 78 -4.78 17.54 29.51
CA ASP A 78 -4.92 18.98 29.83
C ASP A 78 -6.18 19.30 30.65
N SER A 79 -7.26 18.52 30.54
CA SER A 79 -8.48 18.75 31.34
C SER A 79 -8.35 18.26 32.80
N SER A 80 -7.36 17.42 33.11
CA SER A 80 -7.11 16.92 34.47
C SER A 80 -6.14 17.80 35.28
N GLU A 81 -5.33 18.63 34.62
CA GLU A 81 -4.36 19.52 35.28
C GLU A 81 -4.95 20.87 35.73
N PHE A 82 -6.19 21.21 35.36
CA PHE A 82 -6.83 22.49 35.73
C PHE A 82 -7.83 22.40 36.91
N CYS A 83 -7.98 21.23 37.54
CA CYS A 83 -8.84 21.02 38.72
C CYS A 83 -8.04 20.61 39.99
N GLY A 84 -6.83 21.17 40.17
CA GLY A 84 -6.03 21.06 41.38
C GLY A 84 -5.87 22.39 42.10
#